data_AF-A0A6N8UWW1-F1
#
_entry.id   AF-A0A6N8UWW1-F1
#
_cell.length_a   1.000
_cell.length_b   1.000
_cell.length_c   1.000
_cell.angle_alpha   90.00
_cell.angle_beta   90.00
_cell.angle_gamma   90.00
#
_symmetry.space_group_name_H-M   'P 1'
#
loop_
_entity.id
_entity.type
_entity.pdbx_description
1 polymer ?
#
loop_
_entity_poly.entity_id
_entity_poly.type
_entity_poly.pdbx_seq_one_letter_code
_entity_poly.pdbx_strand_id
1 'polypeptide(L)'
;MQKATRDESISPLSELDERSQEIFRQVVESYLEGGAPVGSQTVAKELNGTLSPASIRAVMAELEGLGLLYAPHVSAGRLPTERGLRLFIDGFLKVGELPVSDSSRIEALCAGAGRNLREVLREVGEGLSGLSQCASLVITPTQEQRAIKHIEFVRLDPGRALVVIVDTHDLVENRLIDLPPGLPAHALIEASNYLNDRFAGRSLEDASRAIEADMTVDQADLDAETQRVIEAGLAVRTAADGDPSLILTGRARTLEGVQERAAMERVRLLFEAIERGRTLRRLLESTLDGSGVHVFIGAETELFALSGCSMIVAPIMQHDGGTGPLGAIGVIGPTRLNYARIIPMVDNTARAVGRLLAWTMKNGTATGPGPDSATLLQSELDSAGRILIFTGAGISTESGIPDFRSPGGVWDRNQPILFDDFLRSEAMRRESWRRKRETDRSIGQATPNRGHRAIAELMRRHSASVVVTQNVDGLHQASGVSAEQLVELHGNATYAACCDCGLRHELEDIFREFDRDETLPTCRGCDSPYVKSATISFGQPMPVEAMRRAEEAARACDLAIPIGSSLVVYPAADVPLMAKQHGARYAILNREPTPQDGYADLVVHGEIGSVLGDAVGID
;
A
#
# COMPACT_ATOMS: atom_id res chain seq x y z
N MET A 1 6.15 -32.91 30.86
CA MET A 1 5.64 -31.68 31.50
C MET A 1 4.59 -31.08 30.58
N GLN A 2 3.45 -30.71 31.17
CA GLN A 2 2.12 -30.66 30.56
C GLN A 2 1.99 -29.70 29.36
N LYS A 3 1.47 -30.23 28.25
CA LYS A 3 0.77 -29.44 27.22
C LYS A 3 -0.48 -28.84 27.85
N ALA A 4 -0.56 -27.51 27.94
CA ALA A 4 -1.81 -26.83 28.23
C ALA A 4 -2.71 -26.95 26.99
N THR A 5 -3.75 -27.75 27.15
CA THR A 5 -4.89 -27.88 26.25
C THR A 5 -5.57 -26.53 26.08
N ARG A 6 -5.81 -26.11 24.82
CA ARG A 6 -6.79 -25.07 24.50
C ARG A 6 -8.10 -25.44 25.17
N ASP A 7 -8.53 -24.63 26.13
CA ASP A 7 -9.84 -24.76 26.75
C ASP A 7 -10.89 -24.37 25.70
N GLU A 8 -11.70 -25.33 25.27
CA GLU A 8 -12.93 -25.10 24.51
C GLU A 8 -13.94 -24.43 25.45
N SER A 9 -13.76 -23.14 25.72
CA SER A 9 -14.77 -22.35 26.42
C SER A 9 -15.98 -22.20 25.50
N ILE A 10 -17.08 -22.85 25.88
CA ILE A 10 -18.44 -22.68 25.35
C ILE A 10 -18.66 -21.18 25.08
N SER A 11 -18.95 -20.81 23.83
CA SER A 11 -19.17 -19.40 23.49
C SER A 11 -20.35 -18.87 24.32
N PRO A 12 -20.21 -17.75 25.07
CA PRO A 12 -21.31 -17.15 25.84
C PRO A 12 -22.53 -16.76 24.98
N LEU A 13 -22.39 -16.77 23.65
CA LEU A 13 -23.51 -16.65 22.69
C LEU A 13 -24.45 -17.85 22.75
N SER A 14 -23.94 -19.05 23.04
CA SER A 14 -24.72 -20.30 23.08
C SER A 14 -25.66 -20.40 24.29
N GLU A 15 -25.48 -19.55 25.30
CA GLU A 15 -26.36 -19.46 26.47
C GLU A 15 -27.54 -18.50 26.25
N LEU A 16 -27.48 -17.65 25.21
CA LEU A 16 -28.53 -16.68 24.89
C LEU A 16 -29.42 -17.23 23.78
N ASP A 17 -30.75 -17.17 23.98
CA ASP A 17 -31.70 -17.45 22.91
C ASP A 17 -31.67 -16.36 21.82
N GLU A 18 -32.12 -16.69 20.60
CA GLU A 18 -32.09 -15.76 19.44
C GLU A 18 -32.75 -14.40 19.76
N ARG A 19 -33.78 -14.42 20.62
CA ARG A 19 -34.48 -13.23 21.07
C ARG A 19 -33.62 -12.35 21.96
N SER A 20 -32.92 -12.92 22.93
CA SER A 20 -32.03 -12.20 23.84
C SER A 20 -30.83 -11.65 23.09
N GLN A 21 -30.30 -12.42 22.13
CA GLN A 21 -29.24 -11.97 21.23
C GLN A 21 -29.66 -10.73 20.44
N GLU A 22 -30.84 -10.74 19.83
CA GLU A 22 -31.33 -9.61 19.01
C GLU A 22 -31.64 -8.36 19.85
N ILE A 23 -32.26 -8.53 21.03
CA ILE A 23 -32.48 -7.42 21.97
C ILE A 23 -31.15 -6.85 22.47
N PHE A 24 -30.19 -7.71 22.80
CA PHE A 24 -28.88 -7.30 23.26
C PHE A 24 -28.13 -6.51 22.18
N ARG A 25 -28.08 -7.04 20.95
CA ARG A 25 -27.49 -6.39 19.77
C ARG A 25 -28.05 -4.97 19.59
N GLN A 26 -29.37 -4.83 19.62
CA GLN A 26 -30.04 -3.55 19.43
C GLN A 26 -29.73 -2.56 20.57
N VAL A 27 -29.70 -3.02 21.83
CA VAL A 27 -29.33 -2.17 22.97
C VAL A 27 -27.90 -1.64 22.84
N VAL A 28 -26.96 -2.49 22.41
CA VAL A 28 -25.55 -2.09 22.24
C VAL A 28 -25.41 -1.10 21.09
N GLU A 29 -26.03 -1.36 19.93
CA GLU A 29 -25.98 -0.46 18.76
C GLU A 29 -26.53 0.93 19.08
N SER A 30 -27.74 1.01 19.67
CA SER A 30 -28.34 2.30 20.04
C SER A 30 -27.54 3.03 21.12
N TYR A 31 -26.82 2.30 21.99
CA TYR A 31 -25.90 2.90 22.94
C TYR A 31 -24.63 3.46 22.27
N LEU A 32 -24.04 2.72 21.33
CA LEU A 32 -22.85 3.19 20.60
C LEU A 32 -23.16 4.43 19.75
N GLU A 33 -24.38 4.54 19.21
CA GLU A 33 -24.84 5.72 18.48
C GLU A 33 -25.23 6.89 19.40
N GLY A 34 -26.07 6.63 20.40
CA GLY A 34 -26.73 7.68 21.19
C GLY A 34 -26.04 8.04 22.51
N GLY A 35 -25.26 7.14 23.08
CA GLY A 35 -24.57 7.34 24.38
C GLY A 35 -25.47 7.37 25.63
N ALA A 36 -26.79 7.36 25.45
CA ALA A 36 -27.76 7.41 26.53
C ALA A 36 -28.20 6.00 26.96
N PRO A 37 -28.69 5.81 28.20
CA PRO A 37 -29.30 4.56 28.62
C PRO A 37 -30.49 4.19 27.73
N VAL A 38 -30.48 2.99 27.16
CA VAL A 38 -31.48 2.55 26.17
C VAL A 38 -32.68 1.94 26.90
N GLY A 39 -33.88 2.46 26.62
CA GLY A 39 -35.12 1.98 27.22
C GLY A 39 -35.81 0.91 26.37
N SER A 40 -36.57 0.03 27.04
CA SER A 40 -37.42 -1.00 26.37
C SER A 40 -38.35 -0.46 25.27
N GLN A 41 -38.80 0.80 25.36
CA GLN A 41 -39.63 1.42 24.31
C GLN A 41 -38.83 1.81 23.06
N THR A 42 -37.56 2.19 23.22
CA THR A 42 -36.67 2.52 22.10
C THR A 42 -36.39 1.27 21.27
N VAL A 43 -35.98 0.20 21.95
CA VAL A 43 -35.73 -1.11 21.32
C VAL A 43 -36.99 -1.64 20.63
N ALA A 44 -38.17 -1.49 21.24
CA ALA A 44 -39.43 -1.93 20.64
C ALA A 44 -39.73 -1.22 19.30
N LYS A 45 -39.37 0.06 19.17
CA LYS A 45 -39.56 0.83 17.94
C LYS A 45 -38.59 0.38 16.84
N GLU A 46 -37.34 0.15 17.20
CA GLU A 46 -36.29 -0.28 16.25
C GLU A 46 -36.54 -1.71 15.75
N LEU A 47 -37.10 -2.59 16.59
CA LEU A 47 -37.56 -3.93 16.21
C LEU A 47 -38.95 -3.93 15.52
N ASN A 48 -39.41 -2.80 14.98
CA ASN A 48 -40.69 -2.64 14.28
C ASN A 48 -41.92 -3.19 15.03
N GLY A 49 -41.89 -3.18 16.37
CA GLY A 49 -43.02 -3.62 17.21
C GLY A 49 -43.22 -5.14 17.29
N THR A 50 -42.26 -5.96 16.85
CA THR A 50 -42.36 -7.43 16.90
C THR A 50 -42.52 -7.98 18.34
N LEU A 51 -42.06 -7.22 19.34
CA LEU A 51 -42.17 -7.54 20.77
C LEU A 51 -42.72 -6.36 21.57
N SER A 52 -43.50 -6.64 22.62
CA SER A 52 -44.02 -5.60 23.51
C SER A 52 -42.91 -5.04 24.42
N PRO A 53 -42.96 -3.75 24.81
CA PRO A 53 -41.98 -3.15 25.72
C PRO A 53 -41.85 -3.89 27.07
N ALA A 54 -42.93 -4.49 27.57
CA ALA A 54 -42.90 -5.31 28.79
C ALA A 54 -42.06 -6.58 28.59
N SER A 55 -42.22 -7.24 27.45
CA SER A 55 -41.45 -8.41 27.03
C SER A 55 -39.96 -8.11 26.85
N ILE A 56 -39.63 -6.95 26.29
CA ILE A 56 -38.24 -6.51 26.13
C ILE A 56 -37.62 -6.20 27.50
N ARG A 57 -38.37 -5.56 28.40
CA ARG A 57 -37.89 -5.23 29.76
C ARG A 57 -37.52 -6.48 30.57
N ALA A 58 -38.27 -7.57 30.43
CA ALA A 58 -37.96 -8.84 31.10
C ALA A 58 -36.61 -9.39 30.63
N VAL A 59 -36.39 -9.46 29.31
CA VAL A 59 -35.13 -9.92 28.71
C VAL A 59 -33.96 -9.01 29.10
N MET A 60 -34.15 -7.69 29.09
CA MET A 60 -33.11 -6.74 29.52
C MET A 60 -32.72 -6.92 30.98
N ALA A 61 -33.63 -7.35 31.86
CA ALA A 61 -33.33 -7.66 33.26
C ALA A 61 -32.56 -8.99 33.39
N GLU A 62 -32.83 -9.98 32.54
CA GLU A 62 -32.05 -11.22 32.47
C GLU A 62 -30.62 -10.95 31.99
N LEU A 63 -30.46 -10.15 30.92
CA LEU A 63 -29.15 -9.71 30.42
C LEU A 63 -28.37 -8.89 31.47
N GLU A 64 -29.05 -8.12 32.31
CA GLU A 64 -28.46 -7.46 33.48
C GLU A 64 -28.02 -8.46 34.55
N GLY A 65 -28.83 -9.48 34.84
CA GLY A 65 -28.48 -10.58 35.74
C GLY A 65 -27.26 -11.39 35.28
N LEU A 66 -27.06 -11.52 33.97
CA LEU A 66 -25.87 -12.12 33.35
C LEU A 66 -24.64 -11.20 33.37
N GLY A 67 -24.80 -9.95 33.80
CA GLY A 67 -23.74 -8.95 33.85
C GLY A 67 -23.35 -8.39 32.48
N LEU A 68 -24.19 -8.53 31.45
CA LEU A 68 -23.97 -7.98 30.11
C LEU A 68 -24.50 -6.54 29.98
N LEU A 69 -25.53 -6.21 30.76
CA LEU A 69 -26.10 -4.87 30.85
C LEU A 69 -26.08 -4.39 32.31
N TYR A 70 -26.19 -3.07 32.52
CA TYR A 70 -26.39 -2.49 33.84
C TYR A 70 -27.28 -1.25 33.78
N ALA A 71 -27.87 -0.90 34.93
CA ALA A 71 -28.66 0.31 35.11
C ALA A 71 -27.87 1.36 35.91
N PRO A 72 -27.75 2.61 35.43
CA PRO A 72 -27.15 3.68 36.24
C PRO A 72 -28.08 4.10 37.40
N HIS A 73 -29.41 4.02 37.19
CA HIS A 73 -30.44 4.24 38.19
C HIS A 73 -31.62 3.28 37.96
N VAL A 74 -32.43 3.06 39.01
CA VAL A 74 -33.55 2.09 38.99
C VAL A 74 -34.59 2.40 37.89
N SER A 75 -34.80 3.68 37.54
CA SER A 75 -35.75 4.13 36.52
C SER A 75 -35.12 4.43 35.15
N ALA A 76 -33.79 4.33 35.01
CA ALA A 76 -33.09 4.60 33.77
C ALA A 76 -33.14 3.38 32.83
N GLY A 77 -32.87 3.61 31.53
CA GLY A 77 -32.61 2.53 30.57
C GLY A 77 -31.40 1.66 30.97
N ARG A 78 -31.00 0.76 30.08
CA ARG A 78 -29.80 -0.09 30.28
C ARG A 78 -28.65 0.36 29.40
N LEU A 79 -27.45 0.11 29.89
CA LEU A 79 -26.17 0.36 29.24
C LEU A 79 -25.42 -0.97 29.18
N PRO A 80 -24.61 -1.24 28.14
CA PRO A 80 -23.77 -2.40 28.13
C PRO A 80 -22.63 -2.27 29.14
N THR A 81 -22.32 -3.36 29.82
CA THR A 81 -21.08 -3.48 30.58
C THR A 81 -19.91 -3.68 29.63
N GLU A 82 -18.68 -3.58 30.12
CA GLU A 82 -17.48 -3.89 29.32
C GLU A 82 -17.50 -5.35 28.81
N ARG A 83 -17.97 -6.29 29.64
CA ARG A 83 -18.20 -7.68 29.26
C ARG A 83 -19.25 -7.81 28.16
N GLY A 84 -20.31 -7.01 28.22
CA GLY A 84 -21.30 -6.91 27.16
C GLY A 84 -20.69 -6.40 25.86
N LEU A 85 -19.92 -5.31 25.90
CA LEU A 85 -19.25 -4.77 24.72
C LEU A 85 -18.29 -5.78 24.09
N ARG A 86 -17.52 -6.53 24.90
CA ARG A 86 -16.66 -7.63 24.43
C ARG A 86 -17.46 -8.68 23.67
N LEU A 87 -18.55 -9.18 24.26
CA LEU A 87 -19.44 -10.16 23.61
C LEU A 87 -19.99 -9.65 22.28
N PHE A 88 -20.36 -8.36 22.23
CA PHE A 88 -20.85 -7.73 21.02
C PHE A 88 -19.80 -7.68 19.91
N ILE A 89 -18.58 -7.26 20.24
CA ILE A 89 -17.47 -7.17 19.26
C ILE A 89 -17.08 -8.54 18.74
N ASP A 90 -16.95 -9.54 19.62
CA ASP A 90 -16.48 -10.87 19.23
C ASP A 90 -17.55 -11.70 18.49
N GLY A 91 -18.84 -11.44 18.77
CA GLY A 91 -19.94 -12.32 18.35
C GLY A 91 -20.97 -11.72 17.38
N PHE A 92 -21.21 -10.41 17.45
CA PHE A 92 -22.31 -9.76 16.73
C PHE A 92 -21.84 -8.74 15.69
N LEU A 93 -20.66 -8.16 15.89
CA LEU A 93 -20.13 -7.13 15.01
C LEU A 93 -19.74 -7.72 13.65
N LYS A 94 -20.49 -7.37 12.61
CA LYS A 94 -20.10 -7.64 11.22
C LYS A 94 -19.09 -6.58 10.79
N VAL A 95 -17.82 -6.95 10.74
CA VAL A 95 -16.76 -6.10 10.20
C VAL A 95 -16.93 -6.01 8.68
N GLY A 96 -17.41 -4.88 8.19
CA GLY A 96 -17.52 -4.59 6.77
C GLY A 96 -16.21 -4.05 6.18
N GLU A 97 -16.15 -3.92 4.85
CA GLU A 97 -15.04 -3.24 4.18
C GLU A 97 -15.10 -1.73 4.44
N LEU A 98 -13.93 -1.12 4.60
CA LEU A 98 -13.81 0.34 4.73
C LEU A 98 -14.20 0.99 3.37
N PRO A 99 -14.92 2.12 3.35
CA PRO A 99 -15.23 2.82 2.10
C PRO A 99 -13.98 3.06 1.25
N VAL A 100 -14.07 2.85 -0.06
CA VAL A 100 -12.94 2.96 -1.01
C VAL A 100 -12.20 4.30 -0.85
N SER A 101 -12.92 5.39 -0.58
CA SER A 101 -12.33 6.71 -0.34
C SER A 101 -11.41 6.77 0.89
N ASP A 102 -11.75 6.08 1.97
CA ASP A 102 -10.93 6.04 3.19
C ASP A 102 -9.73 5.10 2.98
N SER A 103 -9.93 3.96 2.30
CA SER A 103 -8.83 3.05 1.93
C SER A 103 -7.81 3.71 1.01
N SER A 104 -8.24 4.40 -0.06
CA SER A 104 -7.33 5.13 -0.95
C SER A 104 -6.59 6.27 -0.25
N ARG A 105 -7.20 6.91 0.75
CA ARG A 105 -6.52 7.93 1.58
C ARG A 105 -5.44 7.30 2.45
N ILE A 106 -5.72 6.15 3.07
CA ILE A 106 -4.73 5.39 3.86
C ILE A 106 -3.56 4.96 2.98
N GLU A 107 -3.84 4.49 1.77
CA GLU A 107 -2.80 4.11 0.79
C GLU A 107 -1.99 5.32 0.32
N ALA A 108 -2.63 6.44 0.04
CA ALA A 108 -1.95 7.68 -0.35
C ALA A 108 -1.03 8.22 0.76
N LEU A 109 -1.39 8.07 2.04
CA LEU A 109 -0.53 8.44 3.17
C LEU A 109 0.75 7.59 3.23
N CYS A 110 0.68 6.35 2.72
CA CYS A 110 1.83 5.45 2.64
C CYS A 110 2.65 5.67 1.35
N ALA A 111 2.14 6.40 0.36
CA ALA A 111 2.81 6.66 -0.92
C ALA A 111 3.80 7.83 -0.79
N GLY A 112 5.03 7.54 -0.36
CA GLY A 112 6.10 8.54 -0.38
C GLY A 112 7.48 7.91 -0.47
N ALA A 113 8.02 7.84 -1.69
CA ALA A 113 9.39 7.43 -1.93
C ALA A 113 10.38 8.51 -1.44
N GLY A 114 11.48 8.10 -0.81
CA GLY A 114 12.59 8.99 -0.41
C GLY A 114 12.46 9.69 0.94
N ARG A 115 11.42 9.41 1.72
CA ARG A 115 11.21 10.00 3.06
C ARG A 115 11.76 9.09 4.17
N ASN A 116 12.15 9.69 5.30
CA ASN A 116 12.57 8.93 6.48
C ASN A 116 11.39 8.08 7.00
N LEU A 117 11.62 6.80 7.28
CA LEU A 117 10.59 5.88 7.80
C LEU A 117 9.84 6.46 9.01
N ARG A 118 10.55 7.13 9.92
CA ARG A 118 9.94 7.77 11.11
C ARG A 118 8.97 8.90 10.74
N GLU A 119 9.23 9.62 9.65
CA GLU A 119 8.33 10.66 9.14
C GLU A 119 7.09 10.05 8.50
N VAL A 120 7.26 9.00 7.69
CA VAL A 120 6.11 8.32 7.08
C VAL A 120 5.21 7.69 8.13
N LEU A 121 5.78 7.02 9.14
CA LEU A 121 5.00 6.47 10.25
C LEU A 121 4.27 7.55 11.06
N ARG A 122 4.86 8.75 11.18
CA ARG A 122 4.21 9.90 11.82
C ARG A 122 3.03 10.42 10.99
N GLU A 123 3.21 10.60 9.68
CA GLU A 123 2.13 11.02 8.78
C GLU A 123 0.99 10.00 8.75
N VAL A 124 1.32 8.70 8.72
CA VAL A 124 0.31 7.64 8.83
C VAL A 124 -0.43 7.74 10.16
N GLY A 125 0.27 7.96 11.27
CA GLY A 125 -0.35 8.18 12.57
C GLY A 125 -1.26 9.42 12.59
N GLU A 126 -0.84 10.54 11.99
CA GLU A 126 -1.66 11.75 11.88
C GLU A 126 -2.90 11.54 11.01
N GLY A 127 -2.75 10.85 9.88
CA GLY A 127 -3.84 10.50 8.98
C GLY A 127 -4.84 9.54 9.63
N LEU A 128 -4.36 8.48 10.29
CA LEU A 128 -5.20 7.55 11.04
C LEU A 128 -5.95 8.27 12.17
N SER A 129 -5.27 9.16 12.90
CA SER A 129 -5.92 10.01 13.91
C SER A 129 -7.01 10.90 13.31
N GLY A 130 -6.75 11.54 12.16
CA GLY A 130 -7.72 12.39 11.48
C GLY A 130 -8.95 11.64 10.96
N LEU A 131 -8.76 10.41 10.45
CA LEU A 131 -9.86 9.58 9.95
C LEU A 131 -10.69 8.97 11.07
N SER A 132 -10.03 8.52 12.15
CA SER A 132 -10.66 7.86 13.30
C SER A 132 -11.24 8.84 14.33
N GLN A 133 -10.81 10.11 14.30
CA GLN A 133 -11.04 11.09 15.37
C GLN A 133 -10.57 10.60 16.75
N CYS A 134 -9.54 9.74 16.77
CA CYS A 134 -8.93 9.19 17.97
C CYS A 134 -7.45 9.58 18.04
N ALA A 135 -6.82 9.37 19.19
CA ALA A 135 -5.35 9.36 19.24
C ALA A 135 -4.84 8.11 18.52
N SER A 136 -3.79 8.25 17.72
CA SER A 136 -3.17 7.12 17.02
C SER A 136 -1.83 6.79 17.66
N LEU A 137 -1.51 5.50 17.76
CA LEU A 137 -0.24 4.99 18.22
C LEU A 137 0.41 4.16 17.11
N VAL A 138 1.70 4.36 16.88
CA VAL A 138 2.53 3.51 16.02
C VAL A 138 3.73 3.08 16.84
N ILE A 139 4.01 1.78 16.84
CA ILE A 139 5.13 1.18 17.54
C ILE A 139 5.92 0.35 16.55
N THR A 140 7.22 0.58 16.52
CA THR A 140 8.18 -0.26 15.81
C THR A 140 9.16 -0.85 16.83
N PRO A 141 9.55 -2.12 16.68
CA PRO A 141 10.57 -2.74 17.52
C PRO A 141 11.90 -2.03 17.28
N THR A 142 12.66 -1.81 18.35
CA THR A 142 14.00 -1.23 18.30
C THR A 142 14.92 -2.19 17.54
N GLN A 143 15.72 -1.66 16.61
CA GLN A 143 16.58 -2.45 15.70
C GLN A 143 17.62 -3.31 16.43
N GLU A 144 17.89 -3.00 17.69
CA GLU A 144 18.97 -3.58 18.51
C GLU A 144 18.66 -5.01 19.01
N GLN A 145 17.41 -5.45 18.92
CA GLN A 145 16.95 -6.78 19.39
C GLN A 145 16.95 -7.85 18.30
N ARG A 146 17.24 -7.48 17.05
CA ARG A 146 17.21 -8.45 15.94
C ARG A 146 18.44 -9.33 15.95
N ALA A 147 18.22 -10.64 15.82
CA ALA A 147 19.30 -11.60 15.75
C ALA A 147 20.09 -11.44 14.44
N ILE A 148 21.39 -11.27 14.55
CA ILE A 148 22.33 -11.10 13.44
C ILE A 148 22.44 -12.43 12.68
N LYS A 149 22.27 -12.40 11.36
CA LYS A 149 22.59 -13.52 10.46
C LYS A 149 24.00 -13.38 9.89
N HIS A 150 24.41 -12.15 9.54
CA HIS A 150 25.71 -11.87 8.95
C HIS A 150 26.21 -10.45 9.28
N ILE A 151 27.53 -10.23 9.39
CA ILE A 151 28.16 -8.89 9.48
C ILE A 151 29.39 -8.84 8.58
N GLU A 152 29.52 -7.81 7.75
CA GLU A 152 30.66 -7.60 6.88
C GLU A 152 31.15 -6.15 6.91
N PHE A 153 32.46 -5.95 6.99
CA PHE A 153 33.10 -4.64 6.91
C PHE A 153 33.71 -4.40 5.52
N VAL A 154 33.20 -3.40 4.81
CA VAL A 154 33.67 -2.98 3.48
C VAL A 154 34.39 -1.64 3.59
N ARG A 155 35.67 -1.58 3.21
CA ARG A 155 36.41 -0.32 3.23
C ARG A 155 35.91 0.63 2.13
N LEU A 156 35.62 1.88 2.49
CA LEU A 156 35.27 2.93 1.52
C LEU A 156 36.49 3.80 1.19
N ASP A 157 37.20 4.25 2.21
CA ASP A 157 38.42 5.06 2.08
C ASP A 157 39.38 4.78 3.26
N PRO A 158 40.59 5.37 3.32
CA PRO A 158 41.55 5.09 4.39
C PRO A 158 41.04 5.40 5.81
N GLY A 159 40.03 6.25 5.95
CA GLY A 159 39.45 6.68 7.22
C GLY A 159 38.01 6.25 7.45
N ARG A 160 37.37 5.51 6.53
CA ARG A 160 35.97 5.08 6.67
C ARG A 160 35.69 3.69 6.10
N ALA A 161 34.78 2.97 6.76
CA ALA A 161 34.23 1.70 6.29
C ALA A 161 32.70 1.70 6.38
N LEU A 162 32.10 0.87 5.54
CA LEU A 162 30.70 0.47 5.60
C LEU A 162 30.61 -0.86 6.35
N VAL A 163 29.73 -0.96 7.34
CA VAL A 163 29.38 -2.20 8.02
C VAL A 163 28.03 -2.64 7.48
N VAL A 164 27.99 -3.80 6.86
CA VAL A 164 26.78 -4.43 6.33
C VAL A 164 26.35 -5.48 7.33
N ILE A 165 25.20 -5.31 7.96
CA ILE A 165 24.65 -6.22 8.96
C ILE A 165 23.39 -6.84 8.35
N VAL A 166 23.36 -8.16 8.21
CA VAL A 166 22.18 -8.91 7.80
C VAL A 166 21.56 -9.54 9.03
N ASP A 167 20.27 -9.40 9.26
CA ASP A 167 19.56 -10.09 10.34
C ASP A 167 18.98 -11.45 9.91
N THR A 168 18.51 -12.23 10.87
CA THR A 168 17.86 -13.54 10.67
C THR A 168 16.58 -13.50 9.83
N HIS A 169 16.05 -12.30 9.57
CA HIS A 169 14.90 -12.05 8.70
C HIS A 169 15.34 -11.53 7.32
N ASP A 170 16.63 -11.67 6.98
CA ASP A 170 17.23 -11.23 5.72
C ASP A 170 17.18 -9.71 5.47
N LEU A 171 16.98 -8.90 6.53
CA LEU A 171 17.12 -7.46 6.41
C LEU A 171 18.59 -7.06 6.42
N VAL A 172 18.98 -6.20 5.48
CA VAL A 172 20.31 -5.60 5.41
C VAL A 172 20.31 -4.19 6.02
N GLU A 173 21.20 -3.94 6.96
CA GLU A 173 21.48 -2.65 7.59
C GLU A 173 22.91 -2.20 7.24
N ASN A 174 23.04 -0.98 6.72
CA ASN A 174 24.32 -0.39 6.31
C ASN A 174 24.72 0.73 7.28
N ARG A 175 25.87 0.60 7.96
CA ARG A 175 26.41 1.62 8.86
C ARG A 175 27.72 2.18 8.36
N LEU A 176 27.87 3.49 8.37
CA LEU A 176 29.17 4.12 8.12
C LEU A 176 29.93 4.22 9.45
N ILE A 177 31.19 3.80 9.45
CA ILE A 177 32.08 3.93 10.61
C ILE A 177 33.37 4.61 10.21
N ASP A 178 33.95 5.35 11.15
CA ASP A 178 35.27 5.93 11.02
C ASP A 178 36.32 4.88 11.38
N LEU A 179 37.32 4.71 10.51
CA LEU A 179 38.44 3.80 10.71
C LEU A 179 39.59 4.53 11.41
N PRO A 180 40.28 3.87 12.36
CA PRO A 180 41.54 4.35 12.90
C PRO A 180 42.57 4.57 11.77
N PRO A 181 43.39 5.65 11.84
CA PRO A 181 44.43 5.89 10.85
C PRO A 181 45.48 4.76 10.88
N GLY A 182 45.86 4.27 9.70
CA GLY A 182 46.87 3.22 9.56
C GLY A 182 46.34 1.78 9.63
N LEU A 183 45.02 1.58 9.74
CA LEU A 183 44.42 0.26 9.85
C LEU A 183 44.61 -0.57 8.57
N PRO A 184 45.19 -1.78 8.62
CA PRO A 184 45.39 -2.61 7.45
C PRO A 184 44.07 -3.21 6.92
N ALA A 185 44.02 -3.56 5.63
CA ALA A 185 42.81 -4.09 5.00
C ALA A 185 42.36 -5.44 5.59
N HIS A 186 43.30 -6.27 6.05
CA HIS A 186 43.00 -7.60 6.62
C HIS A 186 42.21 -7.52 7.94
N ALA A 187 42.39 -6.45 8.73
CA ALA A 187 41.72 -6.30 10.02
C ALA A 187 40.19 -6.20 9.88
N LEU A 188 39.69 -5.67 8.76
CA LEU A 188 38.24 -5.62 8.48
C LEU A 188 37.66 -7.01 8.19
N ILE A 189 38.43 -7.83 7.46
CA ILE A 189 38.05 -9.21 7.10
C ILE A 189 38.06 -10.07 8.37
N GLU A 190 39.08 -9.91 9.20
CA GLU A 190 39.19 -10.61 10.48
C GLU A 190 38.07 -10.21 11.45
N ALA A 191 37.74 -8.92 11.54
CA ALA A 191 36.61 -8.43 12.33
C ALA A 191 35.27 -9.03 11.85
N SER A 192 35.07 -9.10 10.53
CA SER A 192 33.87 -9.72 9.93
C SER A 192 33.78 -11.19 10.34
N ASN A 193 34.85 -11.96 10.16
CA ASN A 193 34.88 -13.38 10.48
C ASN A 193 34.63 -13.64 11.97
N TYR A 194 35.27 -12.87 12.85
CA TYR A 194 35.09 -12.98 14.29
C TYR A 194 33.64 -12.73 14.72
N LEU A 195 33.01 -11.66 14.20
CA LEU A 195 31.63 -11.33 14.56
C LEU A 195 30.64 -12.38 14.06
N ASN A 196 30.85 -12.90 12.85
CA ASN A 196 30.00 -13.94 12.28
C ASN A 196 30.10 -15.27 13.04
N ASP A 197 31.31 -15.69 13.42
CA ASP A 197 31.51 -16.95 14.13
C ASP A 197 30.88 -16.93 15.53
N ARG A 198 31.01 -15.80 16.24
CA ARG A 198 30.65 -15.71 17.66
C ARG A 198 29.25 -15.18 17.93
N PHE A 199 28.69 -14.36 17.04
CA PHE A 199 27.43 -13.63 17.28
C PHE A 199 26.32 -13.90 16.25
N ALA A 200 26.51 -14.81 15.30
CA ALA A 200 25.41 -15.29 14.48
C ALA A 200 24.29 -15.89 15.35
N GLY A 201 23.05 -15.50 15.07
CA GLY A 201 21.84 -15.86 15.82
C GLY A 201 21.62 -15.06 17.11
N ARG A 202 22.50 -14.12 17.49
CA ARG A 202 22.36 -13.27 18.68
C ARG A 202 22.01 -11.83 18.32
N SER A 203 21.39 -11.10 19.25
CA SER A 203 21.06 -9.69 19.02
C SER A 203 22.31 -8.81 19.00
N LEU A 204 22.25 -7.66 18.32
CA LEU A 204 23.35 -6.71 18.29
C LEU A 204 23.60 -6.08 19.68
N GLU A 205 22.57 -6.01 20.52
CA GLU A 205 22.69 -5.66 21.94
C GLU A 205 23.47 -6.70 22.73
N ASP A 206 23.17 -7.99 22.55
CA ASP A 206 23.91 -9.06 23.22
C ASP A 206 25.36 -9.15 22.74
N ALA A 207 25.61 -8.91 21.45
CA ALA A 207 26.95 -8.86 20.87
C ALA A 207 27.77 -7.71 21.46
N SER A 208 27.22 -6.49 21.50
CA SER A 208 27.87 -5.32 22.10
C SER A 208 28.19 -5.57 23.57
N ARG A 209 27.22 -6.09 24.34
CA ARG A 209 27.38 -6.37 25.77
C ARG A 209 28.40 -7.47 26.03
N ALA A 210 28.42 -8.52 25.20
CA ALA A 210 29.39 -9.60 25.30
C ALA A 210 30.80 -9.13 24.94
N ILE A 211 30.95 -8.25 23.95
CA ILE A 211 32.25 -7.68 23.59
C ILE A 211 32.76 -6.74 24.69
N GLU A 212 31.90 -5.87 25.22
CA GLU A 212 32.24 -5.04 26.38
C GLU A 212 32.62 -5.87 27.62
N ALA A 213 31.99 -7.02 27.83
CA ALA A 213 32.31 -7.94 28.93
C ALA A 213 33.58 -8.75 28.68
N ASP A 214 33.77 -9.30 27.47
CA ASP A 214 34.88 -10.17 27.09
C ASP A 214 36.21 -9.41 26.98
N MET A 215 36.19 -8.08 26.78
CA MET A 215 37.36 -7.20 26.81
C MET A 215 38.14 -7.23 28.14
N THR A 216 37.61 -7.88 29.18
CA THR A 216 38.30 -8.07 30.46
C THR A 216 38.92 -9.45 30.68
N VAL A 217 38.62 -10.49 29.86
CA VAL A 217 38.93 -11.89 30.26
C VAL A 217 39.63 -12.79 29.22
N ASP A 218 39.47 -12.68 27.89
CA ASP A 218 40.12 -13.64 26.97
C ASP A 218 40.91 -12.97 25.82
N GLN A 219 42.21 -12.77 26.05
CA GLN A 219 43.21 -12.37 25.06
C GLN A 219 44.03 -13.59 24.61
N ALA A 220 43.89 -13.99 23.34
CA ALA A 220 44.91 -14.82 22.69
C ALA A 220 44.97 -14.64 21.17
N ASP A 221 43.84 -14.41 20.49
CA ASP A 221 43.77 -14.64 19.03
C ASP A 221 43.33 -13.45 18.16
N LEU A 222 43.11 -12.25 18.72
CA LEU A 222 42.72 -11.04 17.94
C LEU A 222 43.75 -9.92 18.07
N ASP A 223 44.20 -9.39 16.93
CA ASP A 223 45.10 -8.24 16.88
C ASP A 223 44.41 -6.95 17.35
N ALA A 224 45.16 -6.06 18.00
CA ALA A 224 44.68 -4.80 18.57
C ALA A 224 44.08 -3.82 17.53
N GLU A 225 44.35 -4.02 16.24
CA GLU A 225 43.71 -3.28 15.14
C GLU A 225 42.28 -3.78 14.90
N THR A 226 42.08 -5.10 14.84
CA THR A 226 40.78 -5.75 14.62
C THR A 226 39.80 -5.44 15.74
N GLN A 227 40.29 -5.39 16.99
CA GLN A 227 39.48 -4.96 18.13
C GLN A 227 38.94 -3.54 17.96
N ARG A 228 39.77 -2.59 17.52
CA ARG A 228 39.33 -1.20 17.29
C ARG A 228 38.28 -1.08 16.19
N VAL A 229 38.31 -1.97 15.19
CA VAL A 229 37.26 -2.04 14.16
C VAL A 229 35.96 -2.54 14.74
N ILE A 230 36.00 -3.60 15.55
CA ILE A 230 34.83 -4.18 16.20
C ILE A 230 34.19 -3.16 17.14
N GLU A 231 35.00 -2.48 17.95
CA GLU A 231 34.57 -1.38 18.81
C GLU A 231 33.98 -0.24 17.99
N ALA A 232 34.66 0.28 16.96
CA ALA A 232 34.08 1.34 16.12
C ALA A 232 32.78 0.88 15.40
N GLY A 233 32.70 -0.39 15.00
CA GLY A 233 31.53 -1.03 14.39
C GLY A 233 30.30 -1.08 15.28
N LEU A 234 30.51 -1.34 16.58
CA LEU A 234 29.44 -1.59 17.56
C LEU A 234 29.19 -0.39 18.50
N ALA A 235 30.22 0.39 18.83
CA ALA A 235 30.21 1.52 19.76
C ALA A 235 29.70 2.83 19.16
N VAL A 236 29.37 2.88 17.87
CA VAL A 236 28.62 4.01 17.27
C VAL A 236 27.20 4.15 17.87
N ARG A 237 26.79 3.29 18.81
CA ARG A 237 25.55 3.43 19.59
C ARG A 237 25.73 4.33 20.81
N THR A 238 24.88 5.36 20.94
CA THR A 238 24.21 5.84 22.19
C THR A 238 23.64 7.27 22.14
N ALA A 239 23.55 7.93 20.97
CA ALA A 239 23.00 9.30 20.90
C ALA A 239 21.68 9.43 20.09
N ALA A 240 20.74 8.48 20.24
CA ALA A 240 19.28 8.72 20.17
C ALA A 240 18.49 7.39 20.29
N ASP A 241 17.85 7.20 21.45
CA ASP A 241 16.70 6.31 21.73
C ASP A 241 16.82 4.80 21.48
N GLY A 242 17.28 4.06 22.50
CA GLY A 242 17.02 2.63 22.69
C GLY A 242 15.60 2.30 23.19
N ASP A 243 14.66 3.25 23.09
CA ASP A 243 13.24 3.01 23.34
C ASP A 243 12.59 2.66 21.99
N PRO A 244 11.69 1.64 21.88
CA PRO A 244 10.87 1.48 20.68
C PRO A 244 10.30 2.84 20.30
N SER A 245 10.40 3.23 19.02
CA SER A 245 9.94 4.55 18.61
C SER A 245 8.41 4.59 18.65
N LEU A 246 7.85 4.85 19.83
CA LEU A 246 6.44 5.09 20.03
C LEU A 246 6.12 6.45 19.42
N ILE A 247 5.31 6.44 18.37
CA ILE A 247 4.79 7.65 17.76
C ILE A 247 3.32 7.78 18.19
N LEU A 248 3.03 8.77 19.01
CA LEU A 248 1.69 9.05 19.52
C LEU A 248 1.20 10.39 18.97
N THR A 249 0.17 10.37 18.13
CA THR A 249 -0.41 11.54 17.47
C THR A 249 -1.87 11.74 17.89
N GLY A 250 -2.39 12.97 17.76
CA GLY A 250 -3.83 13.21 17.91
C GLY A 250 -4.42 13.19 19.32
N ARG A 251 -3.60 13.32 20.38
CA ARG A 251 -4.06 13.27 21.79
C ARG A 251 -5.21 14.22 22.10
N ALA A 252 -5.21 15.41 21.50
CA ALA A 252 -6.24 16.41 21.68
C ALA A 252 -7.63 15.89 21.27
N ARG A 253 -7.71 15.01 20.26
CA ARG A 253 -8.98 14.48 19.76
C ARG A 253 -9.67 13.56 20.77
N THR A 254 -8.90 12.80 21.56
CA THR A 254 -9.46 11.96 22.63
C THR A 254 -10.03 12.80 23.79
N LEU A 255 -9.62 14.07 23.90
CA LEU A 255 -10.16 15.02 24.89
C LEU A 255 -11.37 15.80 24.35
N GLU A 256 -11.58 15.83 23.03
CA GLU A 256 -12.73 16.48 22.41
C GLU A 256 -14.04 15.77 22.79
N GLY A 257 -14.99 16.50 23.37
CA GLY A 257 -16.26 15.95 23.84
C GLY A 257 -16.29 15.46 25.30
N VAL A 258 -15.14 15.45 25.99
CA VAL A 258 -15.09 15.15 27.43
C VAL A 258 -15.39 16.43 28.21
N GLN A 259 -16.58 16.54 28.81
CA GLN A 259 -17.00 17.74 29.55
C GLN A 259 -16.50 17.74 31.00
N GLU A 260 -16.26 16.56 31.58
CA GLU A 260 -15.85 16.41 32.98
C GLU A 260 -14.34 16.58 33.15
N ARG A 261 -13.95 17.56 33.98
CA ARG A 261 -12.54 17.85 34.29
C ARG A 261 -11.79 16.64 34.84
N ALA A 262 -12.44 15.84 35.68
CA ALA A 262 -11.87 14.62 36.23
C ALA A 262 -11.63 13.54 35.15
N ALA A 263 -12.47 13.48 34.12
CA ALA A 263 -12.28 12.54 33.02
C ALA A 263 -11.12 12.96 32.11
N MET A 264 -10.98 14.26 31.81
CA MET A 264 -9.81 14.78 31.08
C MET A 264 -8.49 14.47 31.78
N GLU A 265 -8.46 14.61 33.12
CA GLU A 265 -7.25 14.32 33.91
C GLU A 265 -6.87 12.83 33.86
N ARG A 266 -7.87 11.93 33.87
CA ARG A 266 -7.64 10.49 33.70
C ARG A 266 -7.12 10.13 32.30
N VAL A 267 -7.63 10.76 31.24
CA VAL A 267 -7.10 10.58 29.87
C VAL A 267 -5.67 11.14 29.74
N ARG A 268 -5.36 12.27 30.39
CA ARG A 268 -4.00 12.82 30.40
C ARG A 268 -3.01 11.88 31.09
N LEU A 269 -3.39 11.35 32.26
CA LEU A 269 -2.57 10.37 33.01
C LEU A 269 -2.35 9.08 32.21
N LEU A 270 -3.33 8.64 31.42
CA LEU A 270 -3.19 7.52 30.49
C LEU A 270 -2.07 7.79 29.48
N PHE A 271 -2.10 8.94 28.79
CA PHE A 271 -1.06 9.25 27.79
C PHE A 271 0.33 9.39 28.41
N GLU A 272 0.45 10.01 29.59
CA GLU A 272 1.74 10.08 30.29
C GLU A 272 2.28 8.68 30.66
N ALA A 273 1.40 7.75 31.04
CA ALA A 273 1.80 6.41 31.39
C ALA A 273 2.15 5.55 30.16
N ILE A 274 1.49 5.80 29.02
CA ILE A 274 1.82 5.21 27.71
C ILE A 274 3.19 5.69 27.22
N GLU A 275 3.50 6.98 27.35
CA GLU A 275 4.81 7.56 27.00
C GLU A 275 5.97 7.03 27.86
N ARG A 276 5.70 6.59 29.09
CA ARG A 276 6.71 6.00 29.98
C ARG A 276 7.09 4.56 29.59
N GLY A 277 6.57 4.03 28.48
CA GLY A 277 7.03 2.84 27.74
C GLY A 277 6.77 1.46 28.38
N ARG A 278 6.81 1.34 29.71
CA ARG A 278 6.86 0.04 30.41
C ARG A 278 5.57 -0.79 30.35
N THR A 279 4.40 -0.16 30.45
CA THR A 279 3.13 -0.92 30.53
C THR A 279 2.54 -1.20 29.16
N LEU A 280 2.69 -0.25 28.23
CA LEU A 280 2.29 -0.43 26.84
C LEU A 280 3.04 -1.60 26.19
N ARG A 281 4.34 -1.76 26.48
CA ARG A 281 5.16 -2.87 25.97
C ARG A 281 4.59 -4.26 26.27
N ARG A 282 4.17 -4.54 27.51
CA ARG A 282 3.52 -5.82 27.88
C ARG A 282 2.18 -6.00 27.16
N LEU A 283 1.49 -4.87 26.95
CA LEU A 283 0.35 -4.67 26.06
C LEU A 283 0.54 -5.37 24.72
N LEU A 284 1.53 -4.83 24.01
CA LEU A 284 1.85 -5.22 22.66
C LEU A 284 2.57 -6.56 22.58
N GLU A 285 3.42 -6.95 23.52
CA GLU A 285 4.09 -8.27 23.50
C GLU A 285 3.05 -9.40 23.41
N SER A 286 1.93 -9.29 24.15
CA SER A 286 0.81 -10.25 24.03
C SER A 286 0.04 -10.15 22.70
N THR A 287 0.11 -9.02 22.01
CA THR A 287 -0.54 -8.73 20.71
C THR A 287 0.31 -9.19 19.52
N LEU A 288 1.63 -9.15 19.66
CA LEU A 288 2.62 -9.50 18.64
C LEU A 288 2.71 -11.02 18.41
N ASP A 289 2.26 -11.83 19.37
CA ASP A 289 2.19 -13.29 19.24
C ASP A 289 0.92 -13.79 18.51
N GLY A 290 -0.02 -12.89 18.19
CA GLY A 290 -1.32 -13.21 17.59
C GLY A 290 -1.50 -12.67 16.16
N SER A 291 -2.35 -13.32 15.38
CA SER A 291 -2.79 -12.81 14.07
C SER A 291 -4.11 -12.03 14.18
N GLY A 292 -4.13 -10.78 13.72
CA GLY A 292 -5.37 -9.99 13.57
C GLY A 292 -5.49 -8.79 14.51
N VAL A 293 -6.63 -8.09 14.43
CA VAL A 293 -6.92 -6.90 15.25
C VAL A 293 -7.27 -7.31 16.67
N HIS A 294 -6.65 -6.67 17.64
CA HIS A 294 -6.91 -6.82 19.05
C HIS A 294 -7.61 -5.57 19.58
N VAL A 295 -8.74 -5.76 20.24
CA VAL A 295 -9.46 -4.70 20.93
C VAL A 295 -9.23 -4.88 22.42
N PHE A 296 -8.92 -3.81 23.13
CA PHE A 296 -8.79 -3.74 24.59
C PHE A 296 -9.84 -2.77 25.12
N ILE A 297 -10.70 -3.26 26.01
CA ILE A 297 -11.82 -2.49 26.58
C ILE A 297 -11.56 -2.29 28.07
N GLY A 298 -11.42 -1.02 28.50
CA GLY A 298 -11.47 -0.64 29.91
C GLY A 298 -10.65 -1.52 30.86
N ALA A 299 -11.33 -2.30 31.72
CA ALA A 299 -10.78 -3.07 32.84
C ALA A 299 -9.90 -4.26 32.49
N GLU A 300 -9.74 -4.60 31.22
CA GLU A 300 -8.77 -5.60 30.79
C GLU A 300 -7.33 -5.19 31.10
N THR A 301 -7.13 -3.91 31.43
CA THR A 301 -5.85 -3.34 31.83
C THR A 301 -6.06 -2.26 32.89
N GLU A 302 -5.24 -2.26 33.95
CA GLU A 302 -5.37 -1.29 35.05
C GLU A 302 -5.28 0.18 34.58
N LEU A 303 -4.55 0.43 33.49
CA LEU A 303 -4.42 1.76 32.89
C LEU A 303 -5.71 2.27 32.24
N PHE A 304 -6.41 1.42 31.49
CA PHE A 304 -7.55 1.86 30.68
C PHE A 304 -8.83 1.91 31.50
N ALA A 305 -8.95 1.06 32.52
CA ALA A 305 -10.07 1.01 33.48
C ALA A 305 -10.41 2.38 34.09
N LEU A 306 -9.38 3.16 34.44
CA LEU A 306 -9.55 4.46 35.09
C LEU A 306 -9.83 5.58 34.07
N SER A 307 -9.39 5.40 32.82
CA SER A 307 -9.48 6.43 31.78
C SER A 307 -10.83 6.49 31.06
N GLY A 308 -11.59 5.38 31.05
CA GLY A 308 -12.79 5.25 30.22
C GLY A 308 -12.49 5.12 28.71
N CYS A 309 -11.24 4.82 28.37
CA CYS A 309 -10.79 4.62 26.99
C CYS A 309 -10.75 3.13 26.63
N SER A 310 -10.80 2.87 25.32
CA SER A 310 -10.50 1.59 24.70
C SER A 310 -9.36 1.77 23.70
N MET A 311 -8.64 0.68 23.44
CA MET A 311 -7.53 0.64 22.50
C MET A 311 -7.78 -0.42 21.45
N ILE A 312 -7.58 -0.08 20.18
CA ILE A 312 -7.69 -1.03 19.07
C ILE A 312 -6.33 -1.06 18.39
N VAL A 313 -5.72 -2.24 18.30
CA VAL A 313 -4.37 -2.43 17.78
C VAL A 313 -4.35 -3.54 16.76
N ALA A 314 -3.64 -3.34 15.66
CA ALA A 314 -3.32 -4.39 14.70
C ALA A 314 -1.80 -4.56 14.58
N PRO A 315 -1.28 -5.80 14.55
CA PRO A 315 0.12 -6.07 14.29
C PRO A 315 0.44 -5.71 12.84
N ILE A 316 1.62 -5.13 12.63
CA ILE A 316 2.15 -4.85 11.30
C ILE A 316 2.87 -6.11 10.85
N MET A 317 2.24 -6.90 9.98
CA MET A 317 2.77 -8.18 9.52
C MET A 317 3.68 -8.01 8.29
N GLN A 318 4.71 -8.84 8.19
CA GLN A 318 5.54 -8.96 6.99
C GLN A 318 4.77 -9.76 5.91
N HIS A 319 4.86 -9.32 4.65
CA HIS A 319 4.08 -9.90 3.55
C HIS A 319 4.71 -11.15 2.90
N ASP A 320 5.95 -11.51 3.28
CA ASP A 320 6.83 -12.45 2.56
C ASP A 320 7.31 -13.65 3.41
N GLY A 321 6.47 -14.19 4.30
CA GLY A 321 6.81 -15.43 5.03
C GLY A 321 7.82 -15.28 6.19
N GLY A 322 8.16 -14.04 6.58
CA GLY A 322 8.90 -13.77 7.81
C GLY A 322 8.10 -14.16 9.06
N THR A 323 8.75 -14.76 10.05
CA THR A 323 8.13 -15.25 11.28
C THR A 323 8.08 -14.17 12.36
N GLY A 324 7.30 -13.10 12.15
CA GLY A 324 7.00 -12.16 13.23
C GLY A 324 6.45 -10.80 12.78
N PRO A 325 5.74 -10.10 13.67
CA PRO A 325 5.29 -8.73 13.41
C PRO A 325 6.45 -7.72 13.46
N LEU A 326 6.42 -6.77 12.54
CA LEU A 326 7.38 -5.68 12.39
C LEU A 326 7.06 -4.46 13.28
N GLY A 327 6.00 -4.55 14.09
CA GLY A 327 5.48 -3.46 14.89
C GLY A 327 3.97 -3.59 15.10
N ALA A 328 3.37 -2.53 15.61
CA ALA A 328 1.92 -2.45 15.81
C ALA A 328 1.43 -1.03 15.54
N ILE A 329 0.23 -0.93 14.98
CA ILE A 329 -0.50 0.34 14.81
C ILE A 329 -1.84 0.25 15.51
N GLY A 330 -2.29 1.33 16.10
CA GLY A 330 -3.56 1.32 16.80
C GLY A 330 -4.11 2.71 17.07
N VAL A 331 -5.31 2.73 17.64
CA VAL A 331 -5.96 3.96 18.11
C VAL A 331 -6.41 3.82 19.55
N ILE A 332 -6.45 4.95 20.24
CA ILE A 332 -6.95 5.10 21.61
C ILE A 332 -8.07 6.14 21.58
N GLY A 333 -9.25 5.71 22.01
CA GLY A 333 -10.44 6.55 22.03
C GLY A 333 -11.37 6.19 23.19
N PRO A 334 -12.52 6.87 23.32
CA PRO A 334 -13.49 6.57 24.37
C PRO A 334 -14.04 5.14 24.22
N THR A 335 -14.55 4.52 25.28
CA THR A 335 -15.11 3.15 25.19
C THR A 335 -16.28 2.99 24.20
N ARG A 336 -16.91 4.11 23.81
CA ARG A 336 -17.96 4.18 22.79
C ARG A 336 -17.38 4.50 21.40
N LEU A 337 -16.52 3.63 20.89
CA LEU A 337 -16.04 3.76 19.50
C LEU A 337 -17.06 3.23 18.51
N ASN A 338 -17.00 3.75 17.29
CA ASN A 338 -17.61 3.07 16.14
C ASN A 338 -16.71 1.89 15.72
N TYR A 339 -16.78 0.79 16.47
CA TYR A 339 -15.94 -0.39 16.25
C TYR A 339 -16.04 -0.93 14.82
N ALA A 340 -17.24 -0.89 14.22
CA ALA A 340 -17.49 -1.32 12.84
C ALA A 340 -16.64 -0.54 11.82
N ARG A 341 -16.36 0.74 12.09
CA ARG A 341 -15.53 1.60 11.23
C ARG A 341 -14.06 1.56 11.61
N ILE A 342 -13.74 1.56 12.91
CA ILE A 342 -12.37 1.72 13.38
C ILE A 342 -11.55 0.44 13.24
N ILE A 343 -12.12 -0.74 13.49
CA ILE A 343 -11.43 -2.03 13.35
C ILE A 343 -10.87 -2.22 11.92
N PRO A 344 -11.69 -2.12 10.84
CA PRO A 344 -11.18 -2.29 9.48
C PRO A 344 -10.26 -1.13 9.06
N MET A 345 -10.40 0.06 9.65
CA MET A 345 -9.48 1.17 9.41
C MET A 345 -8.08 0.87 9.94
N VAL A 346 -7.98 0.40 11.19
CA VAL A 346 -6.72 0.03 11.82
C VAL A 346 -6.08 -1.17 11.11
N ASP A 347 -6.85 -2.20 10.75
CA ASP A 347 -6.35 -3.36 9.99
C ASP A 347 -5.79 -2.96 8.63
N ASN A 348 -6.55 -2.19 7.83
CA ASN A 348 -6.10 -1.73 6.52
C ASN A 348 -4.85 -0.85 6.62
N THR A 349 -4.77 0.01 7.64
CA THR A 349 -3.58 0.83 7.86
C THR A 349 -2.38 -0.04 8.25
N ALA A 350 -2.56 -1.05 9.10
CA ALA A 350 -1.49 -1.98 9.48
C ALA A 350 -0.95 -2.75 8.26
N ARG A 351 -1.85 -3.22 7.38
CA ARG A 351 -1.48 -3.90 6.13
C ARG A 351 -0.77 -2.96 5.16
N ALA A 352 -1.25 -1.72 5.00
CA ALA A 352 -0.62 -0.73 4.13
C ALA A 352 0.79 -0.37 4.61
N VAL A 353 0.97 -0.15 5.92
CA VAL A 353 2.28 0.09 6.52
C VAL A 353 3.17 -1.14 6.42
N GLY A 354 2.63 -2.35 6.59
CA GLY A 354 3.37 -3.60 6.41
C GLY A 354 3.91 -3.74 4.98
N ARG A 355 3.11 -3.40 3.97
CA ARG A 355 3.55 -3.35 2.57
C ARG A 355 4.63 -2.29 2.34
N LEU A 356 4.45 -1.08 2.87
CA LEU A 356 5.44 0.00 2.78
C LEU A 356 6.76 -0.37 3.46
N LEU A 357 6.70 -1.00 4.63
CA LEU A 357 7.86 -1.46 5.37
C LEU A 357 8.56 -2.59 4.63
N ALA A 358 7.82 -3.55 4.07
CA ALA A 358 8.39 -4.60 3.22
C ALA A 358 9.07 -4.00 1.98
N TRP A 359 8.46 -2.99 1.34
CA TRP A 359 9.06 -2.27 0.22
C TRP A 359 10.33 -1.51 0.63
N THR A 360 10.26 -0.72 1.71
CA THR A 360 11.41 0.04 2.24
C THR A 360 12.49 -0.90 2.75
N MET A 361 12.18 -2.11 3.20
CA MET A 361 13.16 -3.10 3.67
C MET A 361 13.81 -3.88 2.52
N LYS A 362 13.05 -4.23 1.47
CA LYS A 362 13.60 -4.82 0.24
C LYS A 362 14.44 -3.82 -0.56
N ASN A 363 14.04 -2.54 -0.54
CA ASN A 363 14.69 -1.46 -1.29
C ASN A 363 15.55 -0.53 -0.40
N GLY A 364 15.75 -0.93 0.87
CA GLY A 364 16.30 -0.14 1.97
C GLY A 364 17.80 0.02 2.02
N THR A 365 18.48 -0.21 0.89
CA THR A 365 19.91 0.08 0.73
C THR A 365 20.19 0.59 -0.69
N ALA A 366 19.36 1.49 -1.21
CA ALA A 366 19.74 2.27 -2.40
C ALA A 366 20.76 3.38 -2.06
N THR A 367 21.90 2.98 -1.49
CA THR A 367 23.15 3.77 -1.41
C THR A 367 24.36 2.82 -1.55
N GLY A 368 24.39 2.01 -2.62
CA GLY A 368 25.51 1.15 -3.03
C GLY A 368 25.11 0.16 -4.15
N PRO A 369 26.01 -0.33 -5.02
CA PRO A 369 25.64 -0.91 -6.31
C PRO A 369 25.17 -2.37 -6.15
N GLY A 370 23.86 -2.56 -5.99
CA GLY A 370 23.20 -3.81 -6.37
C GLY A 370 23.26 -4.03 -7.90
N PRO A 371 22.84 -5.19 -8.41
CA PRO A 371 22.69 -5.38 -9.85
C PRO A 371 21.81 -4.25 -10.39
N ASP A 372 22.26 -3.60 -11.46
CA ASP A 372 21.57 -2.48 -12.08
C ASP A 372 20.11 -2.88 -12.36
N SER A 373 19.18 -1.93 -12.27
CA SER A 373 17.75 -2.10 -12.56
C SER A 373 17.50 -2.83 -13.88
N ALA A 374 18.36 -2.59 -14.88
CA ALA A 374 18.38 -3.28 -16.15
C ALA A 374 18.67 -4.79 -16.03
N THR A 375 19.59 -5.19 -15.13
CA THR A 375 19.97 -6.59 -14.88
C THR A 375 18.83 -7.37 -14.21
N LEU A 376 18.13 -6.74 -13.25
CA LEU A 376 16.96 -7.37 -12.61
C LEU A 376 15.83 -7.58 -13.62
N LEU A 377 15.55 -6.57 -14.44
CA LEU A 377 14.54 -6.67 -15.50
C LEU A 377 14.94 -7.70 -16.56
N GLN A 378 16.22 -7.75 -16.93
CA GLN A 378 16.75 -8.76 -17.86
C GLN A 378 16.52 -10.18 -17.36
N SER A 379 16.79 -10.45 -16.07
CA SER A 379 16.55 -11.77 -15.46
C SER A 379 15.08 -12.20 -15.56
N GLU A 380 14.13 -11.28 -15.34
CA GLU A 380 12.70 -11.58 -15.52
C GLU A 380 12.37 -11.90 -16.99
N LEU A 381 12.90 -11.11 -17.93
CA LEU A 381 12.70 -11.29 -19.37
C LEU A 381 13.27 -12.63 -19.87
N ASP A 382 14.49 -12.99 -19.47
CA ASP A 382 15.18 -14.21 -19.93
C ASP A 382 14.49 -15.50 -19.48
N SER A 383 13.76 -15.44 -18.37
CA SER A 383 13.03 -16.57 -17.80
C SER A 383 11.58 -16.65 -18.28
N ALA A 384 11.10 -15.70 -19.09
CA ALA A 384 9.73 -15.65 -19.57
C ALA A 384 9.58 -16.30 -20.95
N GLY A 385 8.56 -17.17 -21.09
CA GLY A 385 8.18 -17.77 -22.36
C GLY A 385 7.17 -16.92 -23.14
N ARG A 386 6.24 -16.26 -22.44
CA ARG A 386 5.18 -15.43 -23.04
C ARG A 386 4.93 -14.16 -22.24
N ILE A 387 5.31 -13.04 -22.82
CA ILE A 387 5.31 -11.74 -22.16
C ILE A 387 4.08 -10.93 -22.59
N LEU A 388 3.37 -10.35 -21.62
CA LEU A 388 2.42 -9.27 -21.83
C LEU A 388 3.11 -7.94 -21.51
N ILE A 389 3.36 -7.12 -22.52
CA ILE A 389 3.78 -5.74 -22.31
C ILE A 389 2.54 -4.85 -22.30
N PHE A 390 2.38 -4.03 -21.26
CA PHE A 390 1.29 -3.06 -21.19
C PHE A 390 1.86 -1.64 -21.17
N THR A 391 1.52 -0.77 -22.12
CA THR A 391 2.13 0.57 -22.17
C THR A 391 1.14 1.72 -22.00
N GLY A 392 1.55 2.73 -21.23
CA GLY A 392 0.86 4.01 -21.12
C GLY A 392 1.67 5.16 -21.70
N ALA A 393 1.19 6.40 -21.51
CA ALA A 393 1.77 7.59 -22.15
C ALA A 393 3.23 7.85 -21.76
N GLY A 394 3.67 7.36 -20.60
CA GLY A 394 5.03 7.51 -20.09
C GLY A 394 6.09 6.98 -21.05
N ILE A 395 5.82 5.89 -21.78
CA ILE A 395 6.79 5.34 -22.75
C ILE A 395 7.07 6.30 -23.91
N SER A 396 6.16 7.21 -24.24
CA SER A 396 6.28 8.13 -25.37
C SER A 396 6.86 9.49 -24.99
N THR A 397 7.14 9.72 -23.70
CA THR A 397 7.70 10.99 -23.21
C THR A 397 9.07 11.30 -23.79
N GLU A 398 9.97 10.31 -23.84
CA GLU A 398 11.29 10.44 -24.49
C GLU A 398 11.21 10.59 -26.02
N SER A 399 10.02 10.38 -26.62
CA SER A 399 9.74 10.63 -28.04
C SER A 399 9.21 12.05 -28.29
N GLY A 400 9.16 12.90 -27.25
CA GLY A 400 8.68 14.28 -27.32
C GLY A 400 7.15 14.43 -27.20
N ILE A 401 6.42 13.34 -26.91
CA ILE A 401 4.97 13.38 -26.68
C ILE A 401 4.72 13.57 -25.18
N PRO A 402 4.15 14.70 -24.74
CA PRO A 402 3.87 14.91 -23.32
C PRO A 402 2.83 13.91 -22.82
N ASP A 403 3.01 13.42 -21.60
CA ASP A 403 1.98 12.64 -20.94
C ASP A 403 0.81 13.54 -20.46
N PHE A 404 -0.21 12.91 -19.89
CA PHE A 404 -1.42 13.60 -19.47
C PHE A 404 -1.33 14.31 -18.11
N ARG A 405 -0.34 13.99 -17.25
CA ARG A 405 -0.37 14.38 -15.81
C ARG A 405 0.87 15.12 -15.32
N SER A 406 1.95 15.12 -16.09
CA SER A 406 3.11 15.94 -15.86
C SER A 406 2.73 17.43 -15.98
N PRO A 407 3.34 18.34 -15.18
CA PRO A 407 3.06 19.77 -15.25
C PRO A 407 3.19 20.32 -16.69
N GLY A 408 2.13 20.95 -17.22
CA GLY A 408 2.08 21.43 -18.61
C GLY A 408 1.51 20.42 -19.62
N GLY A 409 0.95 19.30 -19.15
CA GLY A 409 0.29 18.27 -19.95
C GLY A 409 -0.96 18.75 -20.70
N VAL A 410 -1.49 17.89 -21.58
CA VAL A 410 -2.58 18.23 -22.51
C VAL A 410 -3.85 18.76 -21.81
N TRP A 411 -4.12 18.29 -20.58
CA TRP A 411 -5.30 18.67 -19.80
C TRP A 411 -5.26 20.10 -19.23
N ASP A 412 -4.07 20.68 -19.09
CA ASP A 412 -3.93 22.08 -18.66
C ASP A 412 -4.35 23.06 -19.77
N ARG A 413 -4.41 22.60 -21.03
CA ARG A 413 -4.64 23.47 -22.20
C ARG A 413 -6.05 23.40 -22.78
N ASN A 414 -6.72 22.25 -22.76
CA ASN A 414 -8.05 22.08 -23.35
C ASN A 414 -8.85 20.95 -22.68
N GLN A 415 -10.16 21.18 -22.44
CA GLN A 415 -11.07 20.12 -22.03
C GLN A 415 -11.40 19.17 -23.21
N PRO A 416 -11.51 17.85 -22.99
CA PRO A 416 -11.82 16.87 -24.02
C PRO A 416 -13.25 17.03 -24.54
N ILE A 417 -13.43 16.76 -25.84
CA ILE A 417 -14.77 16.70 -26.45
C ILE A 417 -15.36 15.33 -26.14
N LEU A 418 -16.51 15.30 -25.47
CA LEU A 418 -17.22 14.05 -25.16
C LEU A 418 -17.78 13.42 -26.44
N PHE A 419 -17.88 12.09 -26.45
CA PHE A 419 -18.39 11.37 -27.61
C PHE A 419 -19.81 11.79 -27.99
N ASP A 420 -20.69 11.97 -26.99
CA ASP A 420 -22.06 12.45 -27.19
C ASP A 420 -22.10 13.84 -27.84
N ASP A 421 -21.20 14.75 -27.45
CA ASP A 421 -21.11 16.08 -28.02
C ASP A 421 -20.68 16.04 -29.49
N PHE A 422 -19.73 15.15 -29.81
CA PHE A 422 -19.32 14.89 -31.20
C PHE A 422 -20.49 14.37 -32.05
N LEU A 423 -21.31 13.46 -31.53
CA LEU A 423 -22.47 12.93 -32.26
C LEU A 423 -23.55 14.00 -32.48
N ARG A 424 -23.84 14.81 -31.46
CA ARG A 424 -24.96 15.75 -31.47
C ARG A 424 -24.66 17.09 -32.13
N SER A 425 -23.41 17.54 -32.12
CA SER A 425 -23.05 18.91 -32.56
C SER A 425 -22.06 18.92 -33.72
N GLU A 426 -22.50 19.46 -34.86
CA GLU A 426 -21.61 19.69 -36.00
C GLU A 426 -20.46 20.64 -35.65
N ALA A 427 -20.72 21.66 -34.83
CA ALA A 427 -19.69 22.57 -34.36
C ALA A 427 -18.61 21.83 -33.55
N MET A 428 -19.00 20.86 -32.72
CA MET A 428 -18.05 20.03 -31.97
C MET A 428 -17.30 19.05 -32.86
N ARG A 429 -17.91 18.52 -33.92
CA ARG A 429 -17.18 17.74 -34.93
C ARG A 429 -16.11 18.59 -35.61
N ARG A 430 -16.46 19.79 -36.05
CA ARG A 430 -15.52 20.73 -36.68
C ARG A 430 -14.38 21.10 -35.74
N GLU A 431 -14.71 21.40 -34.48
CA GLU A 431 -13.72 21.69 -33.45
C GLU A 431 -12.79 20.49 -33.19
N SER A 432 -13.32 19.27 -33.17
CA SER A 432 -12.49 18.06 -33.03
C SER A 432 -11.45 17.92 -34.15
N TRP A 433 -11.82 18.26 -35.39
CA TRP A 433 -10.93 18.23 -36.54
C TRP A 433 -9.90 19.36 -36.52
N ARG A 434 -10.27 20.58 -36.08
CA ARG A 434 -9.32 21.67 -35.84
C ARG A 434 -8.24 21.27 -34.84
N ARG A 435 -8.65 20.76 -33.68
CA ARG A 435 -7.74 20.29 -32.62
C ARG A 435 -6.88 19.12 -33.08
N LYS A 436 -7.46 18.17 -33.80
CA LYS A 436 -6.70 17.05 -34.37
C LYS A 436 -5.66 17.57 -35.35
N ARG A 437 -5.97 18.53 -36.22
CA ARG A 437 -4.98 19.08 -37.16
C ARG A 437 -3.85 19.84 -36.46
N GLU A 438 -4.18 20.63 -35.44
CA GLU A 438 -3.16 21.30 -34.63
C GLU A 438 -2.22 20.30 -33.95
N THR A 439 -2.81 19.27 -33.34
CA THR A 439 -2.07 18.18 -32.70
C THR A 439 -1.19 17.42 -33.71
N ASP A 440 -1.73 17.10 -34.89
CA ASP A 440 -0.99 16.42 -35.94
C ASP A 440 0.26 17.18 -36.39
N ARG A 441 0.18 18.51 -36.45
CA ARG A 441 1.33 19.37 -36.77
C ARG A 441 2.38 19.41 -35.66
N SER A 442 1.97 19.28 -34.39
CA SER A 442 2.87 19.42 -33.24
C SER A 442 3.56 18.11 -32.84
N ILE A 443 2.87 16.98 -32.93
CA ILE A 443 3.39 15.66 -32.51
C ILE A 443 3.57 14.65 -33.65
N GLY A 444 3.17 14.97 -34.89
CA GLY A 444 3.28 14.05 -36.04
C GLY A 444 4.71 13.72 -36.48
N GLN A 445 5.73 14.37 -35.91
CA GLN A 445 7.15 14.07 -36.16
C GLN A 445 7.79 13.18 -35.07
N ALA A 446 7.02 12.77 -34.05
CA ALA A 446 7.52 11.87 -33.03
C ALA A 446 8.00 10.55 -33.68
N THR A 447 9.16 10.07 -33.26
CA THR A 447 9.72 8.79 -33.73
C THR A 447 9.93 7.86 -32.54
N PRO A 448 9.90 6.53 -32.76
CA PRO A 448 10.05 5.59 -31.66
C PRO A 448 11.39 5.76 -30.95
N ASN A 449 11.34 6.04 -29.64
CA ASN A 449 12.52 6.08 -28.79
C ASN A 449 13.11 4.69 -28.50
N ARG A 450 14.17 4.65 -27.67
CA ARG A 450 14.86 3.42 -27.28
C ARG A 450 13.93 2.39 -26.62
N GLY A 451 13.00 2.83 -25.77
CA GLY A 451 12.02 1.94 -25.13
C GLY A 451 11.10 1.23 -26.13
N HIS A 452 10.60 1.94 -27.15
CA HIS A 452 9.80 1.33 -28.21
C HIS A 452 10.61 0.30 -29.01
N ARG A 453 11.85 0.66 -29.38
CA ARG A 453 12.75 -0.26 -30.11
C ARG A 453 13.08 -1.50 -29.29
N ALA A 454 13.23 -1.37 -27.97
CA ALA A 454 13.46 -2.49 -27.06
C ALA A 454 12.25 -3.43 -27.03
N ILE A 455 11.03 -2.89 -26.99
CA ILE A 455 9.80 -3.69 -27.07
C ILE A 455 9.69 -4.39 -28.43
N ALA A 456 9.95 -3.71 -29.55
CA ALA A 456 9.94 -4.33 -30.87
C ALA A 456 10.94 -5.50 -30.96
N GLU A 457 12.14 -5.32 -30.41
CA GLU A 457 13.15 -6.36 -30.32
C GLU A 457 12.68 -7.55 -29.47
N LEU A 458 12.06 -7.30 -28.32
CA LEU A 458 11.45 -8.35 -27.49
C LEU A 458 10.35 -9.10 -28.23
N MET A 459 9.44 -8.40 -28.91
CA MET A 459 8.35 -9.03 -29.66
C MET A 459 8.86 -9.88 -30.81
N ARG A 460 10.00 -9.51 -31.41
CA ARG A 460 10.69 -10.30 -32.42
C ARG A 460 11.34 -11.56 -31.84
N ARG A 461 11.88 -11.51 -30.62
CA ARG A 461 12.44 -12.67 -29.90
C ARG A 461 11.35 -13.62 -29.40
N HIS A 462 10.18 -13.09 -29.04
CA HIS A 462 9.07 -13.84 -28.44
C HIS A 462 7.77 -13.69 -29.25
N SER A 463 7.60 -14.50 -30.28
CA SER A 463 6.47 -14.41 -31.22
C SER A 463 5.08 -14.61 -30.60
N ALA A 464 4.99 -15.25 -29.43
CA ALA A 464 3.73 -15.45 -28.71
C ALA A 464 3.34 -14.28 -27.78
N SER A 465 4.27 -13.34 -27.56
CA SER A 465 4.10 -12.17 -26.68
C SER A 465 3.25 -11.10 -27.35
N VAL A 466 2.57 -10.29 -26.52
CA VAL A 466 1.61 -9.27 -26.95
C VAL A 466 1.92 -7.94 -26.27
N VAL A 467 1.82 -6.86 -27.04
CA VAL A 467 1.83 -5.48 -26.55
C VAL A 467 0.41 -4.97 -26.49
N VAL A 468 -0.04 -4.58 -25.31
CA VAL A 468 -1.29 -3.87 -25.08
C VAL A 468 -0.97 -2.41 -24.78
N THR A 469 -1.47 -1.48 -25.58
CA THR A 469 -1.17 -0.06 -25.39
C THR A 469 -2.42 0.77 -25.15
N GLN A 470 -2.31 1.71 -24.21
CA GLN A 470 -3.26 2.80 -24.00
C GLN A 470 -2.96 4.01 -24.89
N ASN A 471 -1.81 4.02 -25.56
CA ASN A 471 -1.38 5.12 -26.41
C ASN A 471 -2.04 5.01 -27.79
N VAL A 472 -2.16 6.17 -28.43
CA VAL A 472 -2.78 6.31 -29.75
C VAL A 472 -1.80 6.85 -30.79
N ASP A 473 -0.52 6.96 -30.44
CA ASP A 473 0.51 7.65 -31.21
C ASP A 473 1.05 6.85 -32.41
N GLY A 474 0.83 5.53 -32.45
CA GLY A 474 1.30 4.65 -33.51
C GLY A 474 2.80 4.30 -33.43
N LEU A 475 3.49 4.67 -32.33
CA LEU A 475 4.94 4.49 -32.22
C LEU A 475 5.36 3.03 -32.08
N HIS A 476 4.51 2.17 -31.51
CA HIS A 476 4.78 0.73 -31.45
C HIS A 476 4.82 0.10 -32.84
N GLN A 477 3.86 0.41 -33.72
CA GLN A 477 3.89 -0.05 -35.11
C GLN A 477 5.11 0.50 -35.85
N ALA A 478 5.39 1.80 -35.68
CA ALA A 478 6.54 2.44 -36.31
C ALA A 478 7.88 1.85 -35.83
N SER A 479 7.94 1.28 -34.62
CA SER A 479 9.12 0.60 -34.09
C SER A 479 9.32 -0.82 -34.64
N GLY A 480 8.31 -1.38 -35.31
CA GLY A 480 8.36 -2.72 -35.91
C GLY A 480 7.54 -3.80 -35.18
N VAL A 481 6.72 -3.44 -34.19
CA VAL A 481 5.78 -4.39 -33.57
C VAL A 481 4.70 -4.77 -34.59
N SER A 482 4.49 -6.07 -34.79
CA SER A 482 3.50 -6.59 -35.75
C SER A 482 2.06 -6.30 -35.31
N ALA A 483 1.13 -6.22 -36.28
CA ALA A 483 -0.28 -5.95 -35.99
C ALA A 483 -0.94 -7.10 -35.21
N GLU A 484 -0.46 -8.33 -35.39
CA GLU A 484 -0.93 -9.53 -34.69
C GLU A 484 -0.55 -9.50 -33.21
N GLN A 485 0.61 -8.93 -32.88
CA GLN A 485 1.10 -8.80 -31.50
C GLN A 485 0.65 -7.51 -30.81
N LEU A 486 0.06 -6.56 -31.52
CA LEU A 486 -0.37 -5.28 -30.96
C LEU A 486 -1.88 -5.21 -30.71
N VAL A 487 -2.24 -4.68 -29.53
CA VAL A 487 -3.61 -4.39 -29.12
C VAL A 487 -3.69 -2.93 -28.65
N GLU A 488 -4.43 -2.11 -29.38
CA GLU A 488 -4.62 -0.68 -29.09
C GLU A 488 -5.95 -0.47 -28.36
N LEU A 489 -5.93 -0.34 -27.03
CA LEU A 489 -7.15 -0.25 -26.22
C LEU A 489 -7.90 1.06 -26.42
N HIS A 490 -7.18 2.14 -26.70
CA HIS A 490 -7.76 3.46 -26.96
C HIS A 490 -7.75 3.84 -28.45
N GLY A 491 -7.55 2.85 -29.32
CA GLY A 491 -7.51 3.06 -30.77
C GLY A 491 -6.23 3.75 -31.24
N ASN A 492 -6.31 4.44 -32.38
CA ASN A 492 -5.13 4.96 -33.08
C ASN A 492 -5.40 6.35 -33.69
N ALA A 493 -4.49 7.30 -33.49
CA ALA A 493 -4.63 8.67 -33.94
C ALA A 493 -3.98 8.94 -35.32
N THR A 494 -3.38 7.95 -35.96
CA THR A 494 -2.73 8.08 -37.29
C THR A 494 -3.72 7.98 -38.46
N TYR A 495 -4.93 7.48 -38.21
CA TYR A 495 -6.01 7.41 -39.18
C TYR A 495 -7.35 7.77 -38.53
N ALA A 496 -8.38 7.90 -39.36
CA ALA A 496 -9.76 8.13 -38.96
C ALA A 496 -10.62 6.89 -39.24
N ALA A 497 -11.71 6.74 -38.50
CA ALA A 497 -12.67 5.67 -38.70
C ALA A 497 -14.10 6.20 -38.65
N CYS A 498 -14.98 5.57 -39.44
CA CYS A 498 -16.41 5.78 -39.33
C CYS A 498 -16.95 5.15 -38.05
N CYS A 499 -17.75 5.91 -37.28
CA CYS A 499 -18.36 5.42 -36.04
C CYS A 499 -19.44 4.36 -36.29
N ASP A 500 -20.03 4.33 -37.49
CA ASP A 500 -21.14 3.42 -37.80
C ASP A 500 -20.66 2.11 -38.44
N CYS A 501 -19.78 2.17 -39.44
CA CYS A 501 -19.33 0.99 -40.18
C CYS A 501 -17.87 0.59 -39.93
N GLY A 502 -17.11 1.39 -39.16
CA GLY A 502 -15.70 1.11 -38.84
C GLY A 502 -14.72 1.28 -40.00
N LEU A 503 -15.17 1.70 -41.19
CA LEU A 503 -14.28 1.91 -42.34
C LEU A 503 -13.17 2.90 -41.99
N ARG A 504 -11.92 2.55 -42.33
CA ARG A 504 -10.74 3.39 -42.16
C ARG A 504 -10.66 4.48 -43.24
N HIS A 505 -10.23 5.66 -42.84
CA HIS A 505 -9.98 6.83 -43.68
C HIS A 505 -8.61 7.41 -43.36
N GLU A 506 -7.79 7.66 -44.39
CA GLU A 506 -6.49 8.31 -44.21
C GLU A 506 -6.66 9.80 -43.89
N LEU A 507 -5.87 10.28 -42.91
CA LEU A 507 -5.96 11.67 -42.45
C LEU A 507 -5.57 12.67 -43.53
N GLU A 508 -4.60 12.33 -44.40
CA GLU A 508 -4.12 13.23 -45.44
C GLU A 508 -5.25 13.70 -46.37
N ASP A 509 -6.12 12.78 -46.78
CA ASP A 509 -7.27 13.11 -47.62
C ASP A 509 -8.27 14.02 -46.90
N ILE A 510 -8.58 13.70 -45.64
CA ILE A 510 -9.51 14.49 -44.82
C ILE A 510 -8.96 15.90 -44.63
N PHE A 511 -7.68 16.01 -44.31
CA PHE A 511 -7.00 17.27 -44.08
C PHE A 511 -6.87 18.14 -45.33
N ARG A 512 -6.72 17.53 -46.51
CA ARG A 512 -6.69 18.24 -47.80
C ARG A 512 -7.99 18.99 -48.06
N GLU A 513 -9.13 18.38 -47.72
CA GLU A 513 -10.45 19.02 -47.84
C GLU A 513 -10.71 19.98 -46.68
N PHE A 514 -10.46 19.54 -45.45
CA PHE A 514 -10.72 20.33 -44.24
C PHE A 514 -9.93 21.65 -44.19
N ASP A 515 -8.68 21.69 -44.67
CA ASP A 515 -7.90 22.94 -44.71
C ASP A 515 -8.45 23.99 -45.68
N ARG A 516 -9.19 23.56 -46.70
CA ARG A 516 -9.68 24.46 -47.74
C ARG A 516 -10.85 25.30 -47.23
N ASP A 517 -11.79 24.66 -46.53
CA ASP A 517 -13.10 25.22 -46.19
C ASP A 517 -13.74 24.59 -44.93
N GLU A 518 -12.97 23.85 -44.12
CA GLU A 518 -13.44 23.13 -42.93
C GLU A 518 -14.61 22.17 -43.22
N THR A 519 -14.65 21.61 -44.44
CA THR A 519 -15.59 20.55 -44.82
C THR A 519 -15.40 19.33 -43.93
N LEU A 520 -16.49 18.88 -43.29
CA LEU A 520 -16.46 17.69 -42.45
C LEU A 520 -16.43 16.41 -43.30
N PRO A 521 -15.61 15.42 -42.93
CA PRO A 521 -15.54 14.16 -43.65
C PRO A 521 -16.83 13.34 -43.50
N THR A 522 -17.24 12.70 -44.59
CA THR A 522 -18.29 11.68 -44.61
C THR A 522 -17.69 10.31 -44.91
N CYS A 523 -18.35 9.26 -44.44
CA CYS A 523 -17.88 7.90 -44.65
C CYS A 523 -18.00 7.51 -46.12
N ARG A 524 -16.93 6.98 -46.72
CA ARG A 524 -16.91 6.56 -48.14
C ARG A 524 -17.66 5.24 -48.38
N GLY A 525 -17.98 4.50 -47.31
CA GLY A 525 -18.64 3.20 -47.38
C GLY A 525 -20.13 3.22 -47.05
N CYS A 526 -20.57 4.13 -46.18
CA CYS A 526 -21.95 4.18 -45.71
C CYS A 526 -22.54 5.59 -45.61
N ASP A 527 -21.85 6.60 -46.16
CA ASP A 527 -22.26 8.01 -46.19
C ASP A 527 -22.50 8.67 -44.82
N SER A 528 -22.11 7.99 -43.74
CA SER A 528 -22.25 8.49 -42.37
C SER A 528 -21.46 9.80 -42.17
N PRO A 529 -22.05 10.81 -41.52
CA PRO A 529 -21.33 12.05 -41.16
C PRO A 529 -20.41 11.87 -39.94
N TYR A 530 -20.36 10.68 -39.34
CA TYR A 530 -19.65 10.42 -38.08
C TYR A 530 -18.28 9.79 -38.33
N VAL A 531 -17.41 10.51 -39.04
CA VAL A 531 -16.00 10.14 -39.19
C VAL A 531 -15.16 10.97 -38.22
N LYS A 532 -14.37 10.28 -37.39
CA LYS A 532 -13.46 10.89 -36.39
C LYS A 532 -12.10 10.21 -36.40
N SER A 533 -11.10 10.82 -35.78
CA SER A 533 -9.84 10.12 -35.46
C SER A 533 -10.14 8.79 -34.79
N ALA A 534 -9.47 7.71 -35.19
CA ALA A 534 -9.79 6.35 -34.73
C ALA A 534 -9.39 6.06 -33.27
N THR A 535 -9.36 7.10 -32.43
CA THR A 535 -9.16 7.02 -30.98
C THR A 535 -10.49 6.76 -30.26
N ILE A 536 -10.44 6.32 -29.01
CA ILE A 536 -11.62 6.17 -28.15
C ILE A 536 -11.83 7.46 -27.35
N SER A 537 -13.01 8.05 -27.48
CA SER A 537 -13.37 9.31 -26.81
C SER A 537 -13.97 9.06 -25.42
N PHE A 538 -13.92 10.04 -24.52
CA PHE A 538 -14.63 9.94 -23.25
C PHE A 538 -16.14 9.76 -23.47
N GLY A 539 -16.72 8.79 -22.77
CA GLY A 539 -18.12 8.39 -22.95
C GLY A 539 -18.35 7.40 -24.10
N GLN A 540 -17.34 7.10 -24.91
CA GLN A 540 -17.41 6.03 -25.92
C GLN A 540 -17.11 4.66 -25.26
N PRO A 541 -17.87 3.61 -25.58
CA PRO A 541 -17.55 2.25 -25.13
C PRO A 541 -16.15 1.80 -25.60
N MET A 542 -15.46 1.03 -24.76
CA MET A 542 -14.18 0.42 -25.13
C MET A 542 -14.36 -0.60 -26.27
N PRO A 543 -13.38 -0.75 -27.16
CA PRO A 543 -13.44 -1.69 -28.28
C PRO A 543 -13.47 -3.13 -27.76
N VAL A 544 -14.60 -3.81 -27.94
CA VAL A 544 -14.87 -5.15 -27.39
C VAL A 544 -13.81 -6.16 -27.80
N GLU A 545 -13.46 -6.20 -29.09
CA GLU A 545 -12.50 -7.18 -29.62
C GLU A 545 -11.07 -6.93 -29.13
N ALA A 546 -10.66 -5.67 -28.99
CA ALA A 546 -9.35 -5.33 -28.44
C ALA A 546 -9.27 -5.65 -26.94
N MET A 547 -10.33 -5.35 -26.16
CA MET A 547 -10.41 -5.74 -24.75
C MET A 547 -10.34 -7.26 -24.60
N ARG A 548 -11.11 -8.01 -25.40
CA ARG A 548 -11.08 -9.48 -25.40
C ARG A 548 -9.66 -10.02 -25.68
N ARG A 549 -8.98 -9.50 -26.71
CA ARG A 549 -7.60 -9.88 -27.03
C ARG A 549 -6.61 -9.54 -25.90
N ALA A 550 -6.79 -8.40 -25.24
CA ALA A 550 -5.95 -8.01 -24.11
C ALA A 550 -6.14 -8.93 -22.90
N GLU A 551 -7.38 -9.27 -22.56
CA GLU A 551 -7.70 -10.22 -21.49
C GLU A 551 -7.16 -11.64 -21.79
N GLU A 552 -7.30 -12.10 -23.03
CA GLU A 552 -6.76 -13.41 -23.44
C GLU A 552 -5.24 -13.44 -23.35
N ALA A 553 -4.56 -12.36 -23.75
CA ALA A 553 -3.12 -12.23 -23.60
C ALA A 553 -2.71 -12.23 -22.11
N ALA A 554 -3.43 -11.51 -21.26
CA ALA A 554 -3.17 -11.46 -19.81
C ALA A 554 -3.34 -12.81 -19.12
N ARG A 555 -4.35 -13.60 -19.50
CA ARG A 555 -4.55 -14.95 -18.94
C ARG A 555 -3.51 -15.97 -19.40
N ALA A 556 -2.87 -15.72 -20.55
CA ALA A 556 -1.99 -16.68 -21.19
C ALA A 556 -0.49 -16.38 -20.99
N CYS A 557 -0.12 -15.20 -20.51
CA CYS A 557 1.27 -14.83 -20.26
C CYS A 557 1.82 -15.44 -18.97
N ASP A 558 3.14 -15.61 -18.90
CA ASP A 558 3.88 -16.00 -17.69
C ASP A 558 4.65 -14.81 -17.05
N LEU A 559 4.72 -13.69 -17.76
CA LEU A 559 5.23 -12.41 -17.27
C LEU A 559 4.39 -11.25 -17.83
N ALA A 560 3.92 -10.36 -16.96
CA ALA A 560 3.27 -9.12 -17.33
C ALA A 560 4.10 -7.91 -16.89
N ILE A 561 4.30 -6.96 -17.80
CA ILE A 561 5.13 -5.79 -17.59
C ILE A 561 4.40 -4.51 -18.01
N PRO A 562 3.74 -3.79 -17.10
CA PRO A 562 3.31 -2.42 -17.35
C PRO A 562 4.52 -1.47 -17.41
N ILE A 563 4.55 -0.67 -18.46
CA ILE A 563 5.62 0.27 -18.78
C ILE A 563 5.05 1.65 -19.02
N GLY A 564 5.49 2.65 -18.25
CA GLY A 564 5.09 4.03 -18.48
C GLY A 564 3.58 4.30 -18.30
N SER A 565 2.90 3.54 -17.43
CA SER A 565 1.47 3.76 -17.14
C SER A 565 1.25 4.05 -15.66
N SER A 566 0.35 4.99 -15.37
CA SER A 566 -0.11 5.25 -14.00
C SER A 566 -0.99 4.15 -13.42
N LEU A 567 -1.53 3.25 -14.27
CA LEU A 567 -2.40 2.14 -13.85
C LEU A 567 -3.64 2.54 -13.02
N VAL A 568 -4.28 3.66 -13.36
CA VAL A 568 -5.50 4.14 -12.67
C VAL A 568 -6.74 4.30 -13.55
N VAL A 569 -6.60 4.12 -14.88
CA VAL A 569 -7.70 4.32 -15.83
C VAL A 569 -8.33 2.98 -16.16
N TYR A 570 -9.49 2.71 -15.56
CA TYR A 570 -10.25 1.49 -15.77
C TYR A 570 -11.15 1.59 -17.00
N PRO A 571 -11.40 0.47 -17.71
CA PRO A 571 -11.00 -0.91 -17.38
C PRO A 571 -9.58 -1.29 -17.82
N ALA A 572 -8.87 -0.43 -18.56
CA ALA A 572 -7.56 -0.79 -19.13
C ALA A 572 -6.50 -1.13 -18.05
N ALA A 573 -6.52 -0.43 -16.91
CA ALA A 573 -5.61 -0.68 -15.79
C ALA A 573 -5.76 -2.07 -15.15
N ASP A 574 -6.88 -2.78 -15.35
CA ASP A 574 -7.06 -4.15 -14.84
C ASP A 574 -6.26 -5.19 -15.63
N VAL A 575 -5.90 -4.91 -16.90
CA VAL A 575 -5.30 -5.91 -17.79
C VAL A 575 -4.00 -6.50 -17.21
N PRO A 576 -3.03 -5.70 -16.71
CA PRO A 576 -1.79 -6.25 -16.15
C PRO A 576 -2.03 -6.95 -14.81
N LEU A 577 -2.93 -6.43 -13.97
CA LEU A 577 -3.29 -7.04 -12.69
C LEU A 577 -3.98 -8.40 -12.88
N MET A 578 -4.80 -8.53 -13.94
CA MET A 578 -5.44 -9.79 -14.32
C MET A 578 -4.42 -10.88 -14.60
N ALA A 579 -3.28 -10.56 -15.22
CA ALA A 579 -2.20 -11.52 -15.45
C ALA A 579 -1.62 -12.03 -14.13
N LYS A 580 -1.35 -11.13 -13.16
CA LYS A 580 -0.89 -11.51 -11.81
C LYS A 580 -1.90 -12.41 -11.10
N GLN A 581 -3.18 -12.10 -11.20
CA GLN A 581 -4.26 -12.92 -10.62
C GLN A 581 -4.35 -14.33 -11.24
N HIS A 582 -3.87 -14.49 -12.48
CA HIS A 582 -3.77 -15.79 -13.16
C HIS A 582 -2.41 -16.47 -12.99
N GLY A 583 -1.56 -15.97 -12.08
CA GLY A 583 -0.30 -16.60 -11.69
C GLY A 583 0.92 -16.19 -12.51
N ALA A 584 0.80 -15.20 -13.39
CA ALA A 584 1.96 -14.62 -14.07
C ALA A 584 2.83 -13.85 -13.06
N ARG A 585 4.14 -13.80 -13.34
CA ARG A 585 5.04 -12.85 -12.68
C ARG A 585 4.69 -11.44 -13.12
N TYR A 586 4.88 -10.47 -12.25
CA TYR A 586 4.42 -9.11 -12.46
C TYR A 586 5.53 -8.10 -12.17
N ALA A 587 6.04 -7.44 -13.20
CA ALA A 587 7.14 -6.49 -13.09
C ALA A 587 6.70 -5.10 -13.58
N ILE A 588 6.91 -4.04 -12.81
CA ILE A 588 6.52 -2.68 -13.22
C ILE A 588 7.76 -1.88 -13.58
N LEU A 589 7.77 -1.26 -14.76
CA LEU A 589 8.77 -0.27 -15.16
C LEU A 589 8.10 1.09 -15.33
N ASN A 590 8.23 1.97 -14.34
CA ASN A 590 7.60 3.28 -14.41
C ASN A 590 8.41 4.32 -13.64
N ARG A 591 8.56 5.53 -14.17
CA ARG A 591 9.33 6.59 -13.50
C ARG A 591 8.75 6.98 -12.13
N GLU A 592 7.43 6.97 -12.02
CA GLU A 592 6.71 7.31 -10.79
C GLU A 592 6.05 6.06 -10.18
N PRO A 593 5.78 6.04 -8.87
CA PRO A 593 5.02 4.97 -8.24
C PRO A 593 3.62 4.80 -8.83
N THR A 594 3.11 3.56 -8.83
CA THR A 594 1.75 3.24 -9.26
C THR A 594 0.94 2.60 -8.13
N PRO A 595 -0.40 2.65 -8.15
CA PRO A 595 -1.22 1.93 -7.16
C PRO A 595 -1.04 0.40 -7.23
N GLN A 596 -0.41 -0.12 -8.28
CA GLN A 596 -0.21 -1.56 -8.46
C GLN A 596 1.17 -2.06 -8.01
N ASP A 597 2.07 -1.18 -7.57
CA ASP A 597 3.43 -1.53 -7.15
C ASP A 597 3.44 -2.59 -6.04
N GLY A 598 2.44 -2.56 -5.14
CA GLY A 598 2.29 -3.54 -4.07
C GLY A 598 1.91 -4.96 -4.52
N TYR A 599 1.49 -5.15 -5.78
CA TYR A 599 1.20 -6.46 -6.35
C TYR A 599 2.36 -7.03 -7.17
N ALA A 600 3.37 -6.21 -7.47
CA ALA A 600 4.47 -6.56 -8.36
C ALA A 600 5.56 -7.36 -7.64
N ASP A 601 6.10 -8.36 -8.35
CA ASP A 601 7.27 -9.13 -7.94
C ASP A 601 8.56 -8.31 -8.12
N LEU A 602 8.56 -7.39 -9.09
CA LEU A 602 9.65 -6.44 -9.35
C LEU A 602 9.07 -5.05 -9.66
N VAL A 603 9.63 -4.01 -9.05
CA VAL A 603 9.31 -2.61 -9.38
C VAL A 603 10.59 -1.88 -9.69
N VAL A 604 10.65 -1.28 -10.88
CA VAL A 604 11.77 -0.50 -11.36
C VAL A 604 11.32 0.93 -11.63
N HIS A 605 11.85 1.86 -10.85
CA HIS A 605 11.68 3.29 -11.09
C HIS A 605 12.89 3.85 -11.81
N GLY A 606 12.71 4.24 -13.07
CA GLY A 606 13.78 4.78 -13.90
C GLY A 606 13.31 5.28 -15.25
N GLU A 607 14.23 5.87 -16.00
CA GLU A 607 14.01 6.28 -17.39
C GLU A 607 13.83 5.03 -18.27
N ILE A 608 12.68 4.94 -18.94
CA ILE A 608 12.20 3.71 -19.57
C ILE A 608 13.14 3.28 -20.70
N GLY A 609 13.54 4.22 -21.56
CA GLY A 609 14.45 3.93 -22.67
C GLY A 609 15.83 3.48 -22.22
N SER A 610 16.34 3.99 -21.10
CA SER A 610 17.61 3.51 -20.52
C SER A 610 17.44 2.08 -20.01
N VAL A 611 16.59 1.89 -18.99
CA VAL A 611 16.45 0.61 -18.29
C VAL A 611 16.05 -0.52 -19.24
N LEU A 612 15.02 -0.30 -20.06
CA LEU A 612 14.51 -1.34 -20.96
C LEU A 612 15.48 -1.62 -22.11
N GLY A 613 16.14 -0.58 -22.64
CA GLY A 613 17.14 -0.76 -23.69
C GLY A 613 18.34 -1.57 -23.20
N ASP A 614 18.81 -1.29 -21.99
CA ASP A 614 19.92 -2.00 -21.36
C ASP A 614 19.53 -3.44 -21.02
N ALA A 615 18.32 -3.67 -20.49
CA ALA A 615 17.83 -5.01 -20.16
C ALA A 615 17.71 -5.92 -21.39
N VAL A 616 17.25 -5.36 -22.53
CA VAL A 616 17.07 -6.10 -23.79
C VAL A 616 18.39 -6.22 -24.57
N GLY A 617 19.37 -5.36 -24.28
CA GLY A 617 20.66 -5.32 -24.96
C GLY A 617 20.58 -4.68 -26.34
N ILE A 618 19.93 -3.53 -26.44
CA ILE A 618 19.91 -2.71 -27.67
C ILE A 618 20.62 -1.37 -27.46
N ASP A 619 21.25 -0.87 -28.52
CA ASP A 619 21.95 0.43 -28.50
C ASP A 619 20.97 1.62 -28.46
#